data_AF-A0A3Q9IJE2-F1
#
_entry.id   AF-A0A3Q9IJE2-F1
#
_cell.length_a   1.000
_cell.length_b   1.000
_cell.length_c   1.000
_cell.angle_alpha   90.00
_cell.angle_beta   90.00
_cell.angle_gamma   90.00
#
_symmetry.space_group_name_H-M   'P 1'
#
loop_
_entity.id
_entity.type
_entity.pdbx_description
1 polymer ?
#
loop_
_entity_poly.entity_id
_entity_poly.type
_entity_poly.pdbx_seq_one_letter_code
_entity_poly.pdbx_strand_id
1 'polypeptide(L)'
;MPGPLGCAYPRAELHQGGPVPMTATKSRARAGGRGRPSKAKGLDLKETILDAAEGLFARHGFYGVTTRQVAAEAGVDTALIHYYFGAKRELFDAVFLRRAEILNQAREASMNAYVKAHAGAMTVEGVIEAFIDPLLRISQDGGQGWKSYFVLVAQVNNTPAWGGETMTRFFDPVVHQLVETLKSVRPEAAYRDLYWCYQFLTGSMMLTLSETGRIDSLSEGECHSSDLESVRQRLFAYCAAGFEAVIAKQNKTLASG
;
A
#
# COMPACT_ATOMS: atom_id res chain seq x y z
N MET A 1 -1.76 35.37 31.61
CA MET A 1 -0.72 36.41 31.73
C MET A 1 -0.07 36.24 33.09
N PRO A 2 1.21 35.87 33.15
CA PRO A 2 2.31 36.77 32.80
C PRO A 2 3.13 36.31 31.58
N GLY A 3 3.82 37.27 30.98
CA GLY A 3 4.34 37.27 29.61
C GLY A 3 5.77 36.72 29.40
N PRO A 4 6.37 37.02 28.23
CA PRO A 4 7.26 36.11 27.52
C PRO A 4 8.75 36.37 27.74
N LEU A 5 9.54 35.28 27.71
CA LEU A 5 11.01 35.34 27.65
C LEU A 5 11.46 35.64 26.21
N GLY A 6 11.60 36.93 25.91
CA GLY A 6 12.32 37.41 24.74
C GLY A 6 13.82 37.49 25.05
N CYS A 7 14.64 36.72 24.33
CA CYS A 7 16.09 36.89 24.33
C CYS A 7 16.49 37.47 22.98
N ALA A 8 16.69 38.79 22.97
CA ALA A 8 17.17 39.56 21.83
C ALA A 8 18.69 39.37 21.68
N TYR A 9 19.14 39.00 20.48
CA TYR A 9 20.56 39.03 20.11
C TYR A 9 20.96 40.46 19.69
N PRO A 10 22.14 40.96 20.12
CA PRO A 10 22.63 42.27 19.71
C PRO A 10 23.09 42.30 18.25
N ARG A 11 22.76 43.42 17.61
CA ARG A 11 23.10 43.85 16.26
C ARG A 11 24.50 44.46 16.29
N ALA A 12 25.42 44.03 15.42
CA ALA A 12 26.71 44.67 15.20
C ALA A 12 26.82 45.19 13.76
N GLU A 13 27.22 46.45 13.66
CA GLU A 13 27.29 47.35 12.50
C GLU A 13 28.44 46.95 11.55
N LEU A 14 28.19 46.82 10.24
CA LEU A 14 28.52 47.81 9.20
C LEU A 14 29.91 48.46 9.30
N HIS A 15 30.90 47.82 8.66
CA HIS A 15 32.11 48.49 8.21
C HIS A 15 32.00 48.86 6.72
N GLN A 16 32.04 50.17 6.46
CA GLN A 16 32.28 50.80 5.16
C GLN A 16 33.79 50.90 4.90
N GLY A 17 34.23 50.73 3.65
CA GLY A 17 35.61 51.09 3.27
C GLY A 17 36.08 50.66 1.87
N GLY A 18 35.68 51.40 0.83
CA GLY A 18 36.57 51.93 -0.24
C GLY A 18 37.17 50.98 -1.32
N PRO A 19 37.52 51.51 -2.51
CA PRO A 19 37.47 50.77 -3.77
C PRO A 19 38.81 50.16 -4.23
N VAL A 20 38.75 49.07 -4.99
CA VAL A 20 39.91 48.44 -5.64
C VAL A 20 39.59 48.19 -7.13
N PRO A 21 40.50 48.47 -8.07
CA PRO A 21 40.17 48.92 -9.42
C PRO A 21 39.83 47.82 -10.44
N MET A 22 39.11 48.23 -11.48
CA MET A 22 38.79 47.49 -12.69
C MET A 22 40.06 47.05 -13.44
N THR A 23 40.20 45.74 -13.63
CA THR A 23 40.95 45.17 -14.76
C THR A 23 40.04 44.21 -15.52
N ALA A 24 39.87 44.51 -16.81
CA ALA A 24 39.07 43.72 -17.73
C ALA A 24 39.77 42.39 -18.01
N THR A 25 39.07 41.26 -17.83
CA THR A 25 39.54 39.97 -18.33
C THR A 25 38.37 39.12 -18.84
N LYS A 26 38.30 39.04 -20.17
CA LYS A 26 37.80 37.96 -21.04
C LYS A 26 36.58 37.14 -20.58
N SER A 27 35.50 37.36 -21.32
CA SER A 27 34.36 36.46 -21.53
C SER A 27 34.72 34.98 -21.39
N ARG A 28 34.18 34.32 -20.35
CA ARG A 28 34.07 32.86 -20.27
C ARG A 28 32.67 32.48 -20.70
N ALA A 29 32.60 31.70 -21.78
CA ALA A 29 31.40 31.08 -22.29
C ALA A 29 30.63 30.36 -21.18
N ARG A 30 29.34 30.67 -21.04
CA ARG A 30 28.39 29.88 -20.24
C ARG A 30 28.17 28.51 -20.90
N ALA A 31 29.02 27.54 -20.56
CA ALA A 31 28.71 26.14 -20.76
C ALA A 31 27.89 25.64 -19.56
N GLY A 32 26.63 26.06 -19.50
CA GLY A 32 25.65 25.63 -18.52
C GLY A 32 24.60 24.71 -19.16
N GLY A 33 25.05 23.68 -19.87
CA GLY A 33 24.14 22.62 -20.29
C GLY A 33 23.62 21.94 -19.04
N ARG A 34 22.36 22.22 -18.65
CA ARG A 34 21.60 21.37 -17.73
C ARG A 34 21.42 20.03 -18.43
N GLY A 35 22.45 19.19 -18.32
CA GLY A 35 22.44 17.84 -18.81
C GLY A 35 21.27 17.11 -18.16
N ARG A 36 20.45 16.49 -19.00
CA ARG A 36 19.38 15.58 -18.56
C ARG A 36 19.98 14.65 -17.50
N PRO A 37 19.39 14.54 -16.29
CA PRO A 37 19.92 13.64 -15.27
C PRO A 37 20.08 12.24 -15.87
N SER A 38 21.17 11.56 -15.52
CA SER A 38 21.41 10.20 -16.01
C SER A 38 20.20 9.33 -15.65
N LYS A 39 19.84 8.37 -16.52
CA LYS A 39 18.66 7.51 -16.30
C LYS A 39 18.66 6.88 -14.91
N ALA A 40 19.83 6.47 -14.41
CA ALA A 40 19.99 5.92 -13.06
C ALA A 40 19.63 6.93 -11.95
N LYS A 41 20.13 8.18 -12.02
CA LYS A 41 19.77 9.24 -11.06
C LYS A 41 18.27 9.60 -11.12
N GLY A 42 17.67 9.53 -12.31
CA GLY A 42 16.25 9.78 -12.48
C GLY A 42 15.36 8.66 -11.90
N LEU A 43 15.82 7.41 -11.89
CA LEU A 43 15.11 6.29 -11.26
C LEU A 43 15.18 6.39 -9.74
N ASP A 44 16.35 6.64 -9.19
CA ASP A 44 16.58 6.83 -7.75
C ASP A 44 15.70 7.96 -7.17
N LEU A 45 15.58 9.06 -7.91
CA LEU A 45 14.73 10.19 -7.54
C LEU A 45 13.23 9.85 -7.57
N LYS A 46 12.78 9.05 -8.54
CA LYS A 46 11.38 8.60 -8.60
C LYS A 46 11.03 7.74 -7.39
N GLU A 47 11.89 6.79 -7.04
CA GLU A 47 11.67 5.93 -5.87
C GLU A 47 11.66 6.75 -4.57
N THR A 48 12.58 7.71 -4.43
CA THR A 48 12.60 8.63 -3.27
C THR A 48 11.27 9.38 -3.13
N ILE A 49 10.70 9.88 -4.24
CA ILE A 49 9.40 10.56 -4.24
C ILE A 49 8.27 9.60 -3.86
N LEU A 50 8.28 8.37 -4.40
CA LEU A 50 7.25 7.38 -4.12
C LEU A 50 7.27 6.92 -2.66
N ASP A 51 8.45 6.74 -2.06
CA ASP A 51 8.58 6.36 -0.65
C ASP A 51 8.07 7.47 0.29
N ALA A 52 8.42 8.72 0.00
CA ALA A 52 7.89 9.87 0.74
C ALA A 52 6.36 9.98 0.61
N ALA A 53 5.82 9.78 -0.60
CA ALA A 53 4.39 9.80 -0.86
C ALA A 53 3.66 8.64 -0.15
N GLU A 54 4.18 7.42 -0.20
CA GLU A 54 3.64 6.22 0.45
C GLU A 54 3.48 6.45 1.97
N GLY A 55 4.53 6.94 2.63
CA GLY A 55 4.49 7.24 4.06
C GLY A 55 3.47 8.34 4.42
N LEU A 56 3.41 9.42 3.63
CA LEU A 56 2.45 10.51 3.87
C LEU A 56 1.00 10.07 3.63
N PHE A 57 0.73 9.35 2.53
CA PHE A 57 -0.61 8.85 2.24
C PHE A 57 -1.06 7.83 3.27
N ALA A 58 -0.19 6.95 3.75
CA ALA A 58 -0.54 6.01 4.81
C ALA A 58 -0.96 6.72 6.11
N ARG A 59 -0.27 7.81 6.49
CA ARG A 59 -0.56 8.57 7.72
C ARG A 59 -1.77 9.48 7.63
N HIS A 60 -1.99 10.11 6.49
CA HIS A 60 -2.95 11.22 6.35
C HIS A 60 -4.06 10.97 5.33
N GLY A 61 -4.05 9.81 4.67
CA GLY A 61 -4.95 9.48 3.58
C GLY A 61 -4.73 10.33 2.33
N PHE A 62 -5.44 10.00 1.26
CA PHE A 62 -5.32 10.70 -0.02
C PHE A 62 -5.65 12.21 0.08
N TYR A 63 -6.71 12.56 0.81
CA TYR A 63 -7.18 13.95 0.89
C TYR A 63 -6.32 14.84 1.80
N GLY A 64 -5.68 14.26 2.82
CA GLY A 64 -4.84 14.98 3.78
C GLY A 64 -3.44 15.35 3.27
N VAL A 65 -3.06 14.87 2.09
CA VAL A 65 -1.73 15.08 1.50
C VAL A 65 -1.77 16.01 0.29
N THR A 66 -0.77 16.86 0.18
CA THR A 66 -0.51 17.74 -0.98
C THR A 66 0.80 17.37 -1.67
N THR A 67 0.92 17.64 -2.97
CA THR A 67 2.18 17.40 -3.73
C THR A 67 3.35 18.21 -3.18
N ARG A 68 3.09 19.38 -2.58
CA ARG A 68 4.11 20.19 -1.91
C ARG A 68 4.66 19.52 -0.65
N GLN A 69 3.82 18.89 0.15
CA GLN A 69 4.28 18.12 1.32
C GLN A 69 5.13 16.94 0.90
N VAL A 70 4.71 16.21 -0.15
CA VAL A 70 5.52 15.11 -0.72
C VAL A 70 6.89 15.62 -1.20
N ALA A 71 6.91 16.74 -1.93
CA ALA A 71 8.15 17.32 -2.42
C ALA A 71 9.10 17.70 -1.27
N ALA A 72 8.55 18.32 -0.22
CA ALA A 72 9.33 18.68 0.97
C ALA A 72 9.89 17.46 1.69
N GLU A 73 9.07 16.42 1.89
CA GLU A 73 9.48 15.15 2.53
C GLU A 73 10.58 14.43 1.70
N ALA A 74 10.43 14.43 0.38
CA ALA A 74 11.42 13.84 -0.53
C ALA A 74 12.68 14.72 -0.74
N GLY A 75 12.70 15.94 -0.21
CA GLY A 75 13.81 16.88 -0.42
C GLY A 75 13.97 17.37 -1.86
N VAL A 76 12.87 17.46 -2.61
CA VAL A 76 12.85 17.83 -4.04
C VAL A 76 12.01 19.07 -4.32
N ASP A 77 12.21 19.68 -5.49
CA ASP A 77 11.34 20.73 -5.99
C ASP A 77 9.96 20.15 -6.36
N THR A 78 8.86 20.85 -6.03
CA THR A 78 7.50 20.39 -6.36
C THR A 78 7.28 20.23 -7.87
N ALA A 79 8.00 20.98 -8.72
CA ALA A 79 7.98 20.83 -10.17
C ALA A 79 8.45 19.42 -10.61
N LEU A 80 9.32 18.76 -9.85
CA LEU A 80 9.77 17.39 -10.14
C LEU A 80 8.66 16.36 -9.92
N ILE A 81 7.77 16.58 -8.95
CA ILE A 81 6.57 15.73 -8.76
C ILE A 81 5.70 15.80 -10.01
N HIS A 82 5.39 17.01 -10.47
CA HIS A 82 4.59 17.23 -11.66
C HIS A 82 5.26 16.68 -12.92
N TYR A 83 6.58 16.83 -13.04
CA TYR A 83 7.34 16.31 -14.17
C TYR A 83 7.31 14.78 -14.26
N TYR A 84 7.43 14.08 -13.13
CA TYR A 84 7.50 12.61 -13.12
C TYR A 84 6.16 11.91 -13.07
N PHE A 85 5.17 12.50 -12.39
CA PHE A 85 3.92 11.81 -12.06
C PHE A 85 2.67 12.56 -12.53
N GLY A 86 2.73 13.87 -12.78
CA GLY A 86 1.55 14.66 -13.12
C GLY A 86 0.84 15.21 -11.89
N ALA A 87 -0.47 15.01 -11.77
CA ALA A 87 -1.21 15.51 -10.61
C ALA A 87 -1.16 14.50 -9.44
N LYS A 88 -1.80 14.88 -8.32
CA LYS A 88 -1.76 14.10 -7.07
C LYS A 88 -2.34 12.69 -7.26
N ARG A 89 -3.37 12.54 -8.09
CA ARG A 89 -4.03 11.25 -8.32
C ARG A 89 -3.09 10.27 -9.02
N GLU A 90 -2.34 10.74 -10.00
CA GLU A 90 -1.39 9.94 -10.76
C GLU A 90 -0.18 9.56 -9.90
N LEU A 91 0.29 10.46 -9.02
CA LEU A 91 1.29 10.10 -8.00
C LEU A 91 0.75 9.02 -7.05
N PHE A 92 -0.49 9.15 -6.60
CA PHE A 92 -1.13 8.16 -5.73
C PHE A 92 -1.24 6.80 -6.42
N ASP A 93 -1.74 6.79 -7.66
CA ASP A 93 -1.85 5.57 -8.47
C ASP A 93 -0.48 4.92 -8.70
N ALA A 94 0.58 5.71 -8.90
CA ALA A 94 1.94 5.21 -9.05
C ALA A 94 2.48 4.54 -7.77
N VAL A 95 2.24 5.15 -6.59
CA VAL A 95 2.56 4.54 -5.29
C VAL A 95 1.84 3.19 -5.16
N PHE A 96 0.55 3.18 -5.51
CA PHE A 96 -0.30 2.01 -5.35
C PHE A 96 0.10 0.87 -6.29
N LEU A 97 0.27 1.18 -7.59
CA LEU A 97 0.63 0.22 -8.62
C LEU A 97 1.98 -0.47 -8.35
N ARG A 98 2.99 0.28 -7.92
CA ARG A 98 4.34 -0.24 -7.63
C ARG A 98 4.31 -1.45 -6.68
N ARG A 99 3.42 -1.42 -5.68
CA ARG A 99 3.29 -2.47 -4.67
C ARG A 99 2.26 -3.53 -5.08
N ALA A 100 1.17 -3.12 -5.74
CA ALA A 100 0.13 -4.03 -6.20
C ALA A 100 0.68 -5.11 -7.14
N GLU A 101 1.58 -4.75 -8.07
CA GLU A 101 2.21 -5.71 -8.98
C GLU A 101 2.96 -6.82 -8.22
N ILE A 102 3.72 -6.45 -7.19
CA ILE A 102 4.49 -7.41 -6.37
C ILE A 102 3.52 -8.32 -5.60
N LEU A 103 2.47 -7.77 -5.00
CA LEU A 103 1.49 -8.57 -4.25
C LEU A 103 0.74 -9.55 -5.15
N ASN A 104 0.32 -9.10 -6.33
CA ASN A 104 -0.40 -9.94 -7.28
C ASN A 104 0.49 -11.08 -7.76
N GLN A 105 1.73 -10.78 -8.17
CA GLN A 105 2.68 -11.81 -8.59
C GLN A 105 2.95 -12.83 -7.48
N ALA A 106 3.10 -12.39 -6.23
CA ALA A 106 3.31 -13.29 -5.10
C ALA A 106 2.09 -14.21 -4.86
N ARG A 107 0.87 -13.67 -4.96
CA ARG A 107 -0.38 -14.41 -4.84
C ARG A 107 -0.58 -15.42 -5.97
N GLU A 108 -0.39 -14.97 -7.21
CA GLU A 108 -0.50 -15.82 -8.40
C GLU A 108 0.49 -16.99 -8.31
N ALA A 109 1.76 -16.71 -7.98
CA ALA A 109 2.78 -17.73 -7.83
C ALA A 109 2.43 -18.74 -6.74
N SER A 110 1.97 -18.25 -5.58
CA SER A 110 1.56 -19.08 -4.45
C SER A 110 0.35 -19.97 -4.76
N MET A 111 -0.71 -19.41 -5.36
CA MET A 111 -1.89 -20.17 -5.80
C MET A 111 -1.53 -21.21 -6.87
N ASN A 112 -0.72 -20.84 -7.86
CA ASN A 112 -0.27 -21.78 -8.90
C ASN A 112 0.55 -22.93 -8.33
N ALA A 113 1.43 -22.65 -7.37
CA ALA A 113 2.20 -23.68 -6.68
C ALA A 113 1.27 -24.62 -5.87
N TYR A 114 0.29 -24.07 -5.16
CA TYR A 114 -0.69 -24.84 -4.41
C TYR A 114 -1.51 -25.76 -5.32
N VAL A 115 -2.08 -25.23 -6.41
CA VAL A 115 -2.87 -25.97 -7.40
C VAL A 115 -2.05 -27.13 -7.97
N LYS A 116 -0.79 -26.88 -8.35
CA LYS A 116 0.09 -27.91 -8.89
C LYS A 116 0.40 -29.02 -7.87
N ALA A 117 0.63 -28.67 -6.62
CA ALA A 117 1.00 -29.62 -5.57
C ALA A 117 -0.19 -30.47 -5.07
N HIS A 118 -1.41 -29.96 -5.19
CA HIS A 118 -2.62 -30.58 -4.61
C HIS A 118 -3.68 -30.90 -5.66
N ALA A 119 -3.27 -31.19 -6.91
CA ALA A 119 -4.19 -31.51 -7.99
C ALA A 119 -5.14 -32.66 -7.59
N GLY A 120 -6.45 -32.39 -7.60
CA GLY A 120 -7.50 -33.35 -7.21
C GLY A 120 -7.74 -33.50 -5.70
N ALA A 121 -6.97 -32.81 -4.85
CA ALA A 121 -7.10 -32.84 -3.39
C ALA A 121 -7.08 -31.44 -2.74
N MET A 122 -7.35 -30.40 -3.53
CA MET A 122 -7.43 -29.02 -3.04
C MET A 122 -8.56 -28.85 -2.03
N THR A 123 -8.35 -27.98 -1.05
CA THR A 123 -9.32 -27.59 -0.03
C THR A 123 -9.58 -26.09 -0.10
N VAL A 124 -10.74 -25.65 0.37
CA VAL A 124 -11.06 -24.22 0.48
C VAL A 124 -10.03 -23.50 1.35
N GLU A 125 -9.67 -24.11 2.48
CA GLU A 125 -8.66 -23.57 3.40
C GLU A 125 -7.30 -23.38 2.73
N GLY A 126 -6.80 -24.39 2.01
CA GLY A 126 -5.50 -24.29 1.35
C GLY A 126 -5.47 -23.28 0.20
N VAL A 127 -6.59 -23.09 -0.51
CA VAL A 127 -6.71 -22.03 -1.52
C VAL A 127 -6.70 -20.64 -0.87
N ILE A 128 -7.44 -20.47 0.23
CA ILE A 128 -7.45 -19.21 1.00
C ILE A 128 -6.06 -18.91 1.58
N GLU A 129 -5.41 -19.91 2.16
CA GLU A 129 -4.03 -19.82 2.64
C GLU A 129 -3.11 -19.38 1.50
N ALA A 130 -3.11 -20.08 0.36
CA ALA A 130 -2.26 -19.75 -0.78
C ALA A 130 -2.46 -18.29 -1.27
N PHE A 131 -3.66 -17.73 -1.13
CA PHE A 131 -3.96 -16.34 -1.52
C PHE A 131 -3.57 -15.28 -0.47
N ILE A 132 -3.64 -15.59 0.82
CA ILE A 132 -3.40 -14.60 1.90
C ILE A 132 -1.97 -14.68 2.43
N ASP A 133 -1.43 -15.89 2.54
CA ASP A 133 -0.13 -16.15 3.16
C ASP A 133 1.02 -15.28 2.62
N PRO A 134 1.14 -15.07 1.30
CA PRO A 134 2.18 -14.19 0.75
C PRO A 134 2.08 -12.75 1.27
N LEU A 135 0.86 -12.25 1.53
CA LEU A 135 0.68 -10.90 2.07
C LEU A 135 1.17 -10.81 3.51
N LEU A 136 0.87 -11.81 4.33
CA LEU A 136 1.31 -11.86 5.73
C LEU A 136 2.84 -11.90 5.81
N ARG A 137 3.50 -12.72 4.97
CA ARG A 137 4.96 -12.77 4.87
C ARG A 137 5.56 -11.43 4.44
N ILE A 138 5.00 -10.82 3.39
CA ILE A 138 5.46 -9.50 2.92
C ILE A 138 5.26 -8.42 3.99
N SER A 139 4.15 -8.43 4.73
CA SER A 139 3.93 -7.51 5.85
C SER A 139 4.96 -7.71 6.96
N GLN A 140 5.26 -8.97 7.29
CA GLN A 140 6.20 -9.32 8.35
C GLN A 140 7.65 -8.94 8.00
N ASP A 141 8.10 -9.32 6.80
CA ASP A 141 9.51 -9.25 6.42
C ASP A 141 9.87 -8.00 5.59
N GLY A 142 8.86 -7.33 5.02
CA GLY A 142 9.06 -6.22 4.09
C GLY A 142 9.41 -4.87 4.74
N GLY A 143 9.34 -4.77 6.06
CA GLY A 143 9.65 -3.55 6.80
C GLY A 143 8.59 -2.45 6.69
N GLN A 144 8.93 -1.24 7.16
CA GLN A 144 7.98 -0.17 7.42
C GLN A 144 7.23 0.36 6.17
N GLY A 145 7.86 0.31 4.99
CA GLY A 145 7.19 0.70 3.74
C GLY A 145 6.00 -0.21 3.43
N TRP A 146 6.19 -1.52 3.55
CA TRP A 146 5.10 -2.49 3.36
C TRP A 146 3.98 -2.35 4.40
N LYS A 147 4.30 -2.07 5.67
CA LYS A 147 3.29 -1.73 6.69
C LYS A 147 2.48 -0.51 6.29
N SER A 148 3.15 0.55 5.84
CA SER A 148 2.51 1.79 5.37
C SER A 148 1.60 1.52 4.17
N TYR A 149 2.05 0.68 3.25
CA TYR A 149 1.25 0.28 2.10
C TYR A 149 0.00 -0.51 2.51
N PHE A 150 0.07 -1.46 3.45
CA PHE A 150 -1.13 -2.19 3.89
C PHE A 150 -2.14 -1.29 4.60
N VAL A 151 -1.68 -0.32 5.39
CA VAL A 151 -2.56 0.73 5.95
C VAL A 151 -3.24 1.53 4.82
N LEU A 152 -2.48 1.90 3.78
CA LEU A 152 -3.02 2.62 2.63
C LEU A 152 -4.08 1.78 1.88
N VAL A 153 -3.81 0.50 1.63
CA VAL A 153 -4.77 -0.41 0.99
C VAL A 153 -6.04 -0.55 1.82
N ALA A 154 -5.94 -0.65 3.14
CA ALA A 154 -7.10 -0.69 4.03
C ALA A 154 -7.94 0.59 3.93
N GLN A 155 -7.32 1.77 3.85
CA GLN A 155 -8.02 3.05 3.64
C GLN A 155 -8.73 3.10 2.27
N VAL A 156 -8.06 2.64 1.21
CA VAL A 156 -8.64 2.58 -0.14
C VAL A 156 -9.86 1.67 -0.18
N ASN A 157 -9.77 0.46 0.42
CA ASN A 157 -10.90 -0.48 0.48
C ASN A 157 -12.13 0.11 1.19
N ASN A 158 -11.92 1.01 2.14
CA ASN A 158 -12.98 1.67 2.90
C ASN A 158 -13.39 3.05 2.33
N THR A 159 -13.01 3.37 1.08
CA THR A 159 -13.35 4.64 0.42
C THR A 159 -14.45 4.47 -0.63
N PRO A 160 -15.72 4.88 -0.37
CA PRO A 160 -16.85 4.60 -1.25
C PRO A 160 -16.82 5.25 -2.64
N ALA A 161 -16.11 6.37 -2.80
CA ALA A 161 -16.19 7.20 -4.02
C ALA A 161 -15.31 6.69 -5.17
N TRP A 162 -14.10 6.23 -4.86
CA TRP A 162 -13.10 5.83 -5.87
C TRP A 162 -12.28 4.61 -5.45
N GLY A 163 -12.42 4.16 -4.19
CA GLY A 163 -11.64 3.05 -3.66
C GLY A 163 -11.91 1.75 -4.40
N GLY A 164 -13.18 1.47 -4.68
CA GLY A 164 -13.61 0.34 -5.49
C GLY A 164 -12.99 0.36 -6.90
N GLU A 165 -12.99 1.51 -7.57
CA GLU A 165 -12.37 1.67 -8.90
C GLU A 165 -10.86 1.35 -8.86
N THR A 166 -10.15 1.87 -7.85
CA THR A 166 -8.72 1.57 -7.64
C THR A 166 -8.50 0.07 -7.41
N MET A 167 -9.30 -0.57 -6.57
CA MET A 167 -9.18 -2.01 -6.31
C MET A 167 -9.48 -2.84 -7.56
N THR A 168 -10.53 -2.49 -8.30
CA THR A 168 -10.90 -3.12 -9.58
C THR A 168 -9.75 -3.07 -10.58
N ARG A 169 -9.17 -1.88 -10.79
CA ARG A 169 -8.09 -1.68 -11.76
C ARG A 169 -6.85 -2.51 -11.46
N PHE A 170 -6.52 -2.73 -10.18
CA PHE A 170 -5.24 -3.30 -9.78
C PHE A 170 -5.32 -4.74 -9.25
N PHE A 171 -6.48 -5.26 -8.85
CA PHE A 171 -6.57 -6.56 -8.17
C PHE A 171 -7.59 -7.55 -8.78
N ASP A 172 -8.51 -7.11 -9.63
CA ASP A 172 -9.55 -8.02 -10.16
C ASP A 172 -9.02 -9.30 -10.82
N PRO A 173 -7.93 -9.28 -11.64
CA PRO A 173 -7.42 -10.50 -12.25
C PRO A 173 -7.05 -11.59 -11.24
N VAL A 174 -6.34 -11.24 -10.16
CA VAL A 174 -5.94 -12.21 -9.14
C VAL A 174 -7.12 -12.67 -8.28
N VAL A 175 -8.12 -11.80 -8.10
CA VAL A 175 -9.38 -12.14 -7.40
C VAL A 175 -10.22 -13.10 -8.23
N HIS A 176 -10.32 -12.89 -9.54
CA HIS A 176 -10.99 -13.84 -10.43
C HIS A 176 -10.28 -15.20 -10.43
N GLN A 177 -8.94 -15.24 -10.44
CA GLN A 177 -8.22 -16.49 -10.29
C GLN A 177 -8.56 -17.20 -8.97
N LEU A 178 -8.61 -16.48 -7.85
CA LEU A 178 -9.03 -17.04 -6.57
C LEU A 178 -10.45 -17.63 -6.66
N VAL A 179 -11.40 -16.88 -7.21
CA VAL A 179 -12.81 -17.31 -7.33
C VAL A 179 -12.93 -18.55 -8.22
N GLU A 180 -12.24 -18.60 -9.35
CA GLU A 180 -12.24 -19.78 -10.23
C GLU A 180 -11.58 -20.99 -9.55
N THR A 181 -10.51 -20.77 -8.79
CA THR A 181 -9.86 -21.84 -8.03
C THR A 181 -10.82 -22.40 -6.97
N LEU A 182 -11.49 -21.53 -6.21
CA LEU A 182 -12.51 -21.93 -5.23
C LEU A 182 -13.69 -22.63 -5.89
N LYS A 183 -14.13 -22.17 -7.06
CA LYS A 183 -15.19 -22.81 -7.87
C LYS A 183 -14.81 -24.22 -8.30
N SER A 184 -13.54 -24.47 -8.61
CA SER A 184 -13.06 -25.83 -8.93
C SER A 184 -13.08 -26.77 -7.72
N VAL A 185 -12.88 -26.24 -6.51
CA VAL A 185 -12.96 -26.99 -5.25
C VAL A 185 -14.42 -27.26 -4.85
N ARG A 186 -15.33 -26.33 -5.16
CA ARG A 186 -16.78 -26.44 -4.90
C ARG A 186 -17.58 -26.16 -6.18
N PRO A 187 -17.65 -27.12 -7.13
CA PRO A 187 -18.36 -26.93 -8.40
C PRO A 187 -19.85 -26.58 -8.24
N GLU A 188 -20.47 -26.97 -7.13
CA GLU A 188 -21.86 -26.70 -6.77
C GLU A 188 -22.11 -25.26 -6.30
N ALA A 189 -21.10 -24.54 -5.82
CA ALA A 189 -21.26 -23.22 -5.24
C ALA A 189 -21.71 -22.17 -6.29
N ALA A 190 -22.69 -21.32 -5.97
CA ALA A 190 -23.02 -20.21 -6.85
C ALA A 190 -21.91 -19.14 -6.84
N TYR A 191 -21.58 -18.58 -8.02
CA TYR A 191 -20.62 -17.46 -8.11
C TYR A 191 -20.99 -16.28 -7.22
N ARG A 192 -22.29 -15.98 -7.09
CA ARG A 192 -22.79 -14.94 -6.18
C ARG A 192 -22.26 -15.14 -4.76
N ASP A 193 -22.32 -16.36 -4.26
CA ASP A 193 -21.90 -16.68 -2.90
C ASP A 193 -20.37 -16.70 -2.78
N LEU A 194 -19.65 -17.12 -3.82
CA LEU A 194 -18.19 -16.99 -3.88
C LEU A 194 -17.73 -15.53 -3.76
N TYR A 195 -18.39 -14.61 -4.46
CA TYR A 195 -18.08 -13.18 -4.37
C TYR A 195 -18.46 -12.58 -3.01
N TRP A 196 -19.56 -13.00 -2.39
CA TRP A 196 -19.89 -12.59 -1.01
C TRP A 196 -18.87 -13.10 0.00
N CYS A 197 -18.44 -14.35 -0.12
CA CYS A 197 -17.39 -14.89 0.72
C CYS A 197 -16.06 -14.14 0.51
N TYR A 198 -15.71 -13.79 -0.73
CA TYR A 198 -14.55 -12.94 -1.02
C TYR A 198 -14.66 -11.56 -0.35
N GLN A 199 -15.85 -10.94 -0.33
CA GLN A 199 -16.07 -9.67 0.35
C GLN A 199 -15.79 -9.79 1.87
N PHE A 200 -16.29 -10.85 2.52
CA PHE A 200 -16.05 -11.09 3.95
C PHE A 200 -14.58 -11.44 4.25
N LEU A 201 -13.96 -12.22 3.37
CA LEU A 201 -12.54 -12.53 3.42
C LEU A 201 -11.70 -11.26 3.35
N THR A 202 -12.02 -10.37 2.42
CA THR A 202 -11.30 -9.10 2.23
C THR A 202 -11.40 -8.21 3.45
N GLY A 203 -12.57 -8.10 4.08
CA GLY A 203 -12.72 -7.36 5.34
C GLY A 203 -11.84 -7.91 6.46
N SER A 204 -11.82 -9.23 6.65
CA SER A 204 -11.01 -9.91 7.66
C SER A 204 -9.51 -9.74 7.40
N MET A 205 -9.10 -9.90 6.15
CA MET A 205 -7.72 -9.78 5.68
C MET A 205 -7.18 -8.34 5.82
N MET A 206 -7.95 -7.34 5.40
CA MET A 206 -7.50 -5.94 5.43
C MET A 206 -7.41 -5.38 6.84
N LEU A 207 -8.37 -5.73 7.72
CA LEU A 207 -8.30 -5.33 9.12
C LEU A 207 -7.05 -5.92 9.79
N THR A 208 -6.76 -7.19 9.51
CA THR A 208 -5.58 -7.90 10.01
C THR A 208 -4.28 -7.23 9.57
N LEU A 209 -4.11 -7.00 8.27
CA LEU A 209 -2.88 -6.40 7.71
C LEU A 209 -2.67 -4.93 8.11
N SER A 210 -3.72 -4.25 8.60
CA SER A 210 -3.64 -2.85 9.02
C SER A 210 -3.12 -2.61 10.43
N GLU A 211 -2.97 -3.66 11.25
CA GLU A 211 -2.31 -3.65 12.57
C GLU A 211 -2.73 -2.47 13.47
N THR A 212 -4.04 -2.24 13.58
CA THR A 212 -4.59 -1.02 14.20
C THR A 212 -4.34 -0.87 15.71
N GLY A 213 -3.81 -1.87 16.40
CA GLY A 213 -3.69 -1.87 17.87
C GLY A 213 -5.02 -2.08 18.62
N ARG A 214 -6.15 -2.19 17.91
CA ARG A 214 -7.48 -2.28 18.53
C ARG A 214 -7.65 -3.56 19.35
N ILE A 215 -7.12 -4.69 18.86
CA ILE A 215 -7.21 -6.00 19.54
C ILE A 215 -6.27 -6.05 20.74
N ASP A 216 -5.11 -5.39 20.68
CA ASP A 216 -4.16 -5.23 21.78
C ASP A 216 -4.85 -4.59 22.97
N SER A 217 -5.53 -3.47 22.72
CA SER A 217 -6.29 -2.77 23.75
C SER A 217 -7.55 -3.54 24.18
N LEU A 218 -8.24 -4.21 23.25
CA LEU A 218 -9.47 -4.96 23.54
C LEU A 218 -9.21 -6.15 24.47
N SER A 219 -8.09 -6.82 24.24
CA SER A 219 -7.72 -8.07 24.90
C SER A 219 -6.80 -7.86 26.09
N GLU A 220 -6.56 -6.59 26.48
CA GLU A 220 -5.66 -6.24 27.58
C GLU A 220 -4.24 -6.82 27.43
N GLY A 221 -3.77 -6.94 26.18
CA GLY A 221 -2.44 -7.47 25.85
C GLY A 221 -2.38 -8.97 25.59
N GLU A 222 -3.48 -9.71 25.70
CA GLU A 222 -3.50 -11.16 25.38
C GLU A 222 -3.33 -11.44 23.87
N CYS A 223 -3.76 -10.52 23.01
CA CYS A 223 -3.62 -10.59 21.57
C CYS A 223 -2.90 -9.36 21.04
N HIS A 224 -1.92 -9.53 20.16
CA HIS A 224 -1.23 -8.42 19.51
C HIS A 224 -1.58 -8.36 18.02
N SER A 225 -2.00 -7.19 17.55
CA SER A 225 -2.32 -7.00 16.13
C SER A 225 -1.10 -7.19 15.21
N SER A 226 0.12 -7.00 15.74
CA SER A 226 1.37 -7.26 15.02
C SER A 226 1.82 -8.73 15.06
N ASP A 227 1.15 -9.61 15.81
CA ASP A 227 1.46 -11.04 15.87
C ASP A 227 0.81 -11.79 14.69
N LEU A 228 1.46 -11.65 13.54
CA LEU A 228 0.99 -12.26 12.29
C LEU A 228 1.09 -13.80 12.32
N GLU A 229 1.90 -14.39 13.19
CA GLU A 229 1.95 -15.85 13.34
C GLU A 229 0.69 -16.38 14.05
N SER A 230 0.25 -15.73 15.13
CA SER A 230 -1.02 -16.06 15.78
C SER A 230 -2.22 -15.87 14.84
N VAL A 231 -2.16 -14.86 13.96
CA VAL A 231 -3.13 -14.67 12.88
C VAL A 231 -3.13 -15.86 11.91
N ARG A 232 -1.96 -16.29 11.40
CA ARG A 232 -1.84 -17.40 10.43
C ARG A 232 -2.50 -18.68 10.94
N GLN A 233 -2.34 -18.97 12.24
CA GLN A 233 -2.92 -20.17 12.88
C GLN A 233 -4.46 -20.20 12.89
N ARG A 234 -5.14 -19.07 12.63
CA ARG A 234 -6.59 -18.93 12.82
C ARG A 234 -7.32 -18.44 11.59
N LEU A 235 -6.73 -17.48 10.87
CA LEU A 235 -7.42 -16.74 9.82
C LEU A 235 -7.92 -17.65 8.69
N PHE A 236 -7.09 -18.59 8.22
CA PHE A 236 -7.43 -19.43 7.09
C PHE A 236 -8.57 -20.39 7.42
N ALA A 237 -8.46 -21.12 8.53
CA ALA A 237 -9.51 -22.01 9.03
C ALA A 237 -10.83 -21.27 9.30
N TYR A 238 -10.77 -20.08 9.93
CA TYR A 238 -11.94 -19.24 10.18
C TYR A 238 -12.65 -18.85 8.88
N CYS A 239 -11.90 -18.34 7.90
CA CYS A 239 -12.45 -17.93 6.62
C CYS A 239 -12.99 -19.12 5.82
N ALA A 240 -12.30 -20.26 5.83
CA ALA A 240 -12.73 -21.48 5.16
C ALA A 240 -14.02 -22.02 5.77
N ALA A 241 -14.13 -22.07 7.10
CA ALA A 241 -15.35 -22.51 7.77
C ALA A 241 -16.54 -21.61 7.45
N GLY A 242 -16.35 -20.28 7.42
CA GLY A 242 -17.38 -19.33 7.00
C GLY A 242 -17.82 -19.54 5.54
N PHE A 243 -16.86 -19.77 4.64
CA PHE A 243 -17.11 -20.07 3.24
C PHE A 243 -17.95 -21.34 3.06
N GLU A 244 -17.56 -22.44 3.70
CA GLU A 244 -18.29 -23.72 3.63
C GLU A 244 -19.72 -23.59 4.20
N ALA A 245 -19.90 -22.82 5.28
CA ALA A 245 -21.20 -22.59 5.88
C ALA A 245 -22.17 -21.86 4.94
N VAL A 246 -21.68 -20.88 4.17
CA VAL A 246 -22.49 -20.16 3.17
C VAL A 246 -22.95 -21.11 2.06
N ILE A 247 -22.04 -21.91 1.51
CA ILE A 247 -22.36 -22.87 0.44
C ILE A 247 -23.35 -23.94 0.92
N ALA A 248 -23.15 -24.49 2.11
CA ALA A 248 -24.04 -25.50 2.67
C ALA A 248 -25.49 -24.98 2.85
N LYS A 249 -25.67 -23.70 3.17
CA LYS A 249 -26.99 -23.08 3.33
C LYS A 249 -27.71 -22.89 1.99
N GLN A 250 -26.97 -22.57 0.92
CA GLN A 250 -27.49 -22.49 -0.44
C GLN A 250 -28.14 -23.83 -0.86
N ASN A 251 -27.43 -24.94 -0.63
CA ASN A 251 -27.89 -26.28 -0.99
C ASN A 251 -29.18 -26.67 -0.26
N LYS A 252 -29.32 -26.30 1.02
CA LYS A 252 -30.55 -26.54 1.78
C LYS A 252 -31.74 -25.76 1.23
N THR A 253 -31.51 -24.51 0.82
CA THR A 253 -32.58 -23.65 0.27
C THR A 253 -33.08 -24.17 -1.08
N LEU A 254 -32.16 -24.64 -1.93
CA LEU A 254 -32.49 -25.25 -3.23
C LEU A 254 -33.18 -26.62 -3.10
N ALA A 255 -32.87 -27.39 -2.07
CA ALA A 255 -33.52 -28.69 -1.83
C ALA A 255 -34.93 -28.58 -1.21
N SER A 256 -35.30 -27.39 -0.71
CA SER A 256 -36.58 -27.14 -0.02
C SER A 256 -37.62 -26.37 -0.84
N GLY A 257 -37.28 -25.93 -2.06
CA GLY A 257 -38.16 -25.20 -2.97
C GLY A 257 -38.39 -25.96 -4.27
#